data_AF-A0A956BPT7-F1
#
_entry.id   AF-A0A956BPT7-F1
#
_cell.length_a   1.000
_cell.length_b   1.000
_cell.length_c   1.000
_cell.angle_alpha   90.00
_cell.angle_beta   90.00
_cell.angle_gamma   90.00
#
_symmetry.space_group_name_H-M   'P 1'
#
loop_
_entity.id
_entity.type
_entity.pdbx_description
1 polymer ?
#
loop_
_entity_poly.entity_id
_entity_poly.type
_entity_poly.pdbx_seq_one_letter_code
_entity_poly.pdbx_strand_id
1 'polypeptide(L)'
;MNRLPLLALGAATITALLACQPKEEEPAVEGPRIADLSTQNETTLIDRQAALEGAVDFDQAAEGQAIDFTDAGYMMEIDGSAITDNDANRTYNNWTAAVVATAAADLVAAAVIAPPAAGIHLVAQGQITQLAPNVWQANNTVDIGGQQVSGVLTVAWVGVGWVSEMRYSNDTVTDKLWFNGFLSYENAVGWWDLYDENDQHAGVVEWISDGTNGEFGIAALAGENAGDSLVYTVVDDHHRIDYHDDSAGEDAWVDLQPDLSGSVRLPGFAGGAISCWDTTFNDVACPMAM
;
A
#
# COMPACT_ATOMS: atom_id res chain seq x y z
N MET A 1 9.63 -34.18 -89.91
CA MET A 1 8.46 -33.46 -89.37
C MET A 1 8.10 -34.11 -88.05
N ASN A 2 8.65 -33.60 -86.95
CA ASN A 2 8.50 -34.17 -85.62
C ASN A 2 8.85 -33.13 -84.55
N ARG A 3 7.92 -32.97 -83.60
CA ARG A 3 8.06 -32.63 -82.17
C ARG A 3 8.47 -31.21 -81.73
N LEU A 4 7.59 -30.66 -80.88
CA LEU A 4 7.78 -29.53 -79.96
C LEU A 4 8.88 -29.78 -78.91
N PRO A 5 9.48 -28.72 -78.34
CA PRO A 5 9.97 -28.70 -76.96
C PRO A 5 9.10 -27.75 -76.08
N LEU A 6 8.42 -28.25 -75.03
CA LEU A 6 8.86 -28.31 -73.62
C LEU A 6 9.31 -26.94 -73.05
N LEU A 7 8.38 -26.12 -72.55
CA LEU A 7 7.98 -25.97 -71.13
C LEU A 7 9.11 -25.55 -70.18
N ALA A 8 9.06 -24.27 -69.82
CA ALA A 8 9.82 -23.61 -68.78
C ALA A 8 9.45 -24.16 -67.38
N LEU A 9 10.45 -24.66 -66.67
CA LEU A 9 10.44 -24.82 -65.21
C LEU A 9 11.74 -24.22 -64.70
N GLY A 10 11.65 -23.15 -63.92
CA GLY A 10 12.84 -22.50 -63.36
C GLY A 10 12.52 -21.24 -62.56
N ALA A 11 11.59 -21.33 -61.60
CA ALA A 11 11.38 -20.28 -60.58
C ALA A 11 10.53 -20.82 -59.42
N ALA A 12 11.02 -21.82 -58.68
CA ALA A 12 10.37 -22.26 -57.43
C ALA A 12 11.37 -23.02 -56.55
N THR A 13 12.48 -22.39 -56.15
CA THR A 13 13.38 -23.00 -55.16
C THR A 13 14.22 -21.97 -54.39
N ILE A 14 13.65 -20.79 -54.09
CA ILE A 14 14.22 -19.85 -53.12
C ILE A 14 13.05 -19.25 -52.33
N THR A 15 12.35 -20.09 -51.55
CA THR A 15 11.36 -19.59 -50.57
C THR A 15 11.28 -20.47 -49.31
N ALA A 16 11.99 -21.61 -49.27
CA ALA A 16 11.95 -22.55 -48.14
C ALA A 16 13.14 -22.41 -47.16
N LEU A 17 14.06 -21.46 -47.37
CA LEU A 17 15.25 -21.26 -46.51
C LEU A 17 15.20 -20.00 -45.63
N LEU A 18 14.09 -19.25 -45.67
CA LEU A 18 13.84 -18.10 -44.78
C LEU A 18 12.89 -18.44 -43.61
N ALA A 19 12.43 -19.69 -43.49
CA ALA A 19 11.51 -20.12 -42.43
C ALA A 19 12.21 -20.73 -41.18
N CYS A 20 13.55 -20.79 -41.17
CA CYS A 20 14.34 -21.18 -40.01
C CYS A 20 15.22 -20.00 -39.57
N GLN A 21 14.61 -18.84 -39.31
CA GLN A 21 15.23 -17.96 -38.33
C GLN A 21 14.95 -18.59 -36.96
N PRO A 22 15.97 -18.81 -36.11
CA PRO A 22 15.71 -19.15 -34.73
C PRO A 22 14.74 -18.10 -34.19
N LYS A 23 13.63 -18.54 -33.58
CA LYS A 23 12.70 -17.66 -32.88
C LYS A 23 13.60 -16.80 -32.00
N GLU A 24 13.68 -15.49 -32.29
CA GLU A 24 14.33 -14.55 -31.38
C GLU A 24 13.72 -14.87 -30.02
N GLU A 25 14.57 -15.29 -29.07
CA GLU A 25 14.10 -15.51 -27.70
C GLU A 25 13.43 -14.21 -27.30
N GLU A 26 12.10 -14.27 -27.14
CA GLU A 26 11.33 -13.14 -26.66
C GLU A 26 12.04 -12.68 -25.38
N PRO A 27 12.41 -11.40 -25.28
CA PRO A 27 13.12 -10.91 -24.12
C PRO A 27 12.33 -11.34 -22.89
N ALA A 28 13.01 -11.98 -21.94
CA ALA A 28 12.38 -12.48 -20.74
C ALA A 28 11.54 -11.35 -20.14
N VAL A 29 10.25 -11.61 -19.94
CA VAL A 29 9.36 -10.65 -19.30
C VAL A 29 9.91 -10.46 -17.89
N GLU A 30 10.44 -9.27 -17.63
CA GLU A 30 10.95 -8.94 -16.31
C GLU A 30 9.72 -8.74 -15.40
N GLY A 31 9.40 -9.75 -14.59
CA GLY A 31 8.42 -9.65 -13.53
C GLY A 31 8.83 -8.57 -12.52
N PRO A 32 7.94 -8.19 -11.59
CA PRO A 32 8.31 -7.29 -10.52
C PRO A 32 9.57 -7.82 -9.82
N ARG A 33 10.52 -6.93 -9.51
CA ARG A 33 11.85 -7.29 -8.98
C ARG A 33 11.74 -7.52 -7.48
N ILE A 34 10.87 -8.45 -7.10
CA ILE A 34 10.49 -8.79 -5.73
C ILE A 34 11.58 -9.70 -5.13
N ALA A 35 12.82 -9.22 -5.14
CA ALA A 35 13.93 -9.95 -4.55
C ALA A 35 13.91 -9.88 -3.01
N ASP A 36 13.04 -9.06 -2.41
CA ASP A 36 13.07 -8.75 -0.99
C ASP A 36 11.68 -8.34 -0.47
N LEU A 37 10.71 -9.28 -0.45
CA LEU A 37 9.60 -9.12 0.51
C LEU A 37 10.22 -9.35 1.88
N SER A 38 10.49 -8.25 2.58
CA SER A 38 11.10 -8.33 3.91
C SER A 38 10.21 -9.23 4.79
N THR A 39 10.80 -10.32 5.27
CA THR A 39 10.18 -11.23 6.26
C THR A 39 10.42 -10.73 7.69
N GLN A 40 10.89 -9.48 7.83
CA GLN A 40 11.12 -8.88 9.13
C GLN A 40 9.79 -8.32 9.63
N ASN A 41 9.31 -8.87 10.73
CA ASN A 41 8.10 -8.39 11.42
C ASN A 41 8.43 -7.06 12.11
N GLU A 42 8.29 -5.94 11.40
CA GLU A 42 8.64 -4.63 11.92
C GLU A 42 7.47 -3.91 12.61
N THR A 43 6.22 -4.10 12.14
CA THR A 43 4.98 -3.67 12.85
C THR A 43 4.30 -4.80 13.64
N THR A 44 4.77 -6.04 13.54
CA THR A 44 4.23 -7.25 14.21
C THR A 44 2.75 -7.58 13.96
N LEU A 45 2.00 -6.77 13.21
CA LEU A 45 0.57 -7.00 12.96
C LEU A 45 0.35 -8.24 12.11
N ILE A 46 1.16 -8.41 11.07
CA ILE A 46 1.01 -9.50 10.11
C ILE A 46 2.17 -10.47 10.24
N ASP A 47 1.86 -11.75 10.41
CA ASP A 47 2.80 -12.81 10.06
C ASP A 47 2.86 -12.92 8.53
N ARG A 48 3.78 -12.16 7.92
CA ARG A 48 3.91 -12.08 6.45
C ARG A 48 4.21 -13.44 5.83
N GLN A 49 4.91 -14.32 6.55
CA GLN A 49 5.18 -15.68 6.09
C GLN A 49 3.90 -16.51 6.03
N ALA A 50 3.05 -16.42 7.06
CA ALA A 50 1.75 -17.08 7.06
C ALA A 50 0.80 -16.49 6.00
N ALA A 51 0.81 -15.16 5.80
CA ALA A 51 0.00 -14.49 4.77
C ALA A 51 0.37 -14.94 3.34
N LEU A 52 1.64 -15.32 3.13
CA LEU A 52 2.14 -15.87 1.86
C LEU A 52 2.10 -17.40 1.81
N GLU A 53 1.53 -18.08 2.81
CA GLU A 53 1.41 -19.53 2.78
C GLU A 53 0.52 -19.96 1.59
N GLY A 54 1.10 -20.70 0.64
CA GLY A 54 0.44 -21.10 -0.59
C GLY A 54 0.63 -20.13 -1.76
N ALA A 55 1.32 -19.01 -1.56
CA ALA A 55 1.82 -18.22 -2.66
C ALA A 55 2.80 -19.06 -3.51
N VAL A 56 2.67 -18.96 -4.83
CA VAL A 56 3.59 -19.59 -5.78
C VAL A 56 4.37 -18.50 -6.51
N ASP A 57 5.54 -18.85 -7.04
CA ASP A 57 6.25 -17.98 -7.98
C ASP A 57 5.28 -17.52 -9.08
N PHE A 58 5.39 -16.27 -9.50
CA PHE A 58 4.48 -15.74 -10.52
C PHE A 58 4.52 -16.59 -11.80
N ASP A 59 5.68 -17.13 -12.20
CA ASP A 59 5.79 -18.03 -13.35
C ASP A 59 5.04 -19.38 -13.20
N GLN A 60 4.63 -19.71 -11.97
CA GLN A 60 3.93 -20.95 -11.62
C GLN A 60 2.46 -20.73 -11.26
N ALA A 61 2.02 -19.48 -11.11
CA ALA A 61 0.63 -19.16 -10.87
C ALA A 61 -0.21 -19.50 -12.11
N ALA A 62 -1.35 -20.18 -11.91
CA ALA A 62 -2.36 -20.30 -12.96
C ALA A 62 -2.82 -18.89 -13.39
N GLU A 63 -3.46 -18.78 -14.57
CA GLU A 63 -4.01 -17.50 -15.08
C GLU A 63 -4.63 -16.70 -13.93
N GLY A 64 -3.97 -15.59 -13.60
CA GLY A 64 -4.37 -14.77 -12.46
C GLY A 64 -5.59 -13.94 -12.80
N GLN A 65 -6.37 -13.59 -11.78
CA GLN A 65 -7.37 -12.55 -11.99
C GLN A 65 -6.65 -11.21 -12.16
N ALA A 66 -6.98 -10.51 -13.25
CA ALA A 66 -6.53 -9.14 -13.45
C ALA A 66 -7.04 -8.29 -12.28
N ILE A 67 -6.14 -7.52 -11.68
CA ILE A 67 -6.52 -6.51 -10.70
C ILE A 67 -7.32 -5.41 -11.41
N ASP A 68 -8.48 -5.02 -10.86
CA ASP A 68 -9.18 -3.84 -11.34
C ASP A 68 -8.49 -2.59 -10.78
N PHE A 69 -7.67 -1.95 -11.60
CA PHE A 69 -6.96 -0.74 -11.23
C PHE A 69 -7.88 0.48 -11.00
N THR A 70 -9.14 0.41 -11.46
CA THR A 70 -10.15 1.46 -11.21
C THR A 70 -10.56 1.47 -9.74
N ASP A 71 -10.68 0.29 -9.14
CA ASP A 71 -11.09 0.10 -7.76
C ASP A 71 -9.90 0.09 -6.79
N ALA A 72 -8.70 -0.28 -7.24
CA ALA A 72 -7.51 -0.37 -6.38
C ALA A 72 -7.15 0.94 -5.67
N GLY A 73 -7.37 2.10 -6.31
CA GLY A 73 -7.17 3.40 -5.66
C GLY A 73 -8.21 3.71 -4.59
N TYR A 74 -9.48 3.34 -4.83
CA TYR A 74 -10.58 3.52 -3.87
C TYR A 74 -10.54 2.52 -2.71
N MET A 75 -10.04 1.30 -2.95
CA MET A 75 -9.83 0.30 -1.89
C MET A 75 -8.73 0.72 -0.90
N MET A 76 -7.94 1.74 -1.23
CA MET A 76 -6.80 2.23 -0.44
C MET A 76 -6.97 3.69 0.01
N GLU A 77 -8.11 4.33 -0.28
CA GLU A 77 -8.41 5.69 0.15
C GLU A 77 -9.08 5.67 1.54
N ILE A 78 -8.39 6.22 2.55
CA ILE A 78 -9.01 6.52 3.85
C ILE A 78 -9.67 7.89 3.78
N ASP A 79 -10.99 7.95 3.93
CA ASP A 79 -11.79 9.19 3.91
C ASP A 79 -11.74 9.90 5.27
N GLY A 80 -10.89 10.93 5.38
CA GLY A 80 -10.80 11.83 6.54
C GLY A 80 -11.71 13.07 6.46
N SER A 81 -12.64 13.15 5.50
CA SER A 81 -13.42 14.37 5.22
C SER A 81 -14.44 14.74 6.31
N ALA A 82 -14.65 13.89 7.32
CA ALA A 82 -15.61 14.10 8.39
C ALA A 82 -15.13 15.05 9.51
N ILE A 83 -13.88 15.52 9.51
CA ILE A 83 -13.31 16.27 10.65
C ILE A 83 -13.01 17.72 10.25
N THR A 84 -13.89 18.64 10.67
CA THR A 84 -13.60 20.07 10.70
C THR A 84 -13.89 20.62 12.09
N ASP A 85 -12.87 21.15 12.77
CA ASP A 85 -13.04 21.95 13.99
C ASP A 85 -12.66 23.41 13.69
N ASN A 86 -13.60 24.32 13.85
CA ASN A 86 -13.48 25.74 13.52
C ASN A 86 -13.63 26.65 14.74
N ASP A 87 -13.50 26.15 15.98
CA ASP A 87 -13.86 26.93 17.18
C ASP A 87 -12.65 27.20 18.11
N ALA A 88 -11.92 28.28 17.85
CA ALA A 88 -10.65 28.65 18.49
C ALA A 88 -10.74 29.15 19.96
N ASN A 89 -11.79 28.80 20.72
CA ASN A 89 -12.07 29.47 22.00
C ASN A 89 -12.55 28.58 23.17
N ARG A 90 -12.25 27.27 23.16
CA ARG A 90 -12.66 26.36 24.25
C ARG A 90 -11.53 26.01 25.21
N THR A 91 -11.83 26.06 26.51
CA THR A 91 -11.23 25.16 27.51
C THR A 91 -11.31 23.74 26.95
N TYR A 92 -10.17 23.12 26.65
CA TYR A 92 -10.11 21.74 26.16
C TYR A 92 -10.77 20.82 27.19
N ASN A 93 -11.94 20.26 26.85
CA ASN A 93 -12.48 19.10 27.56
C ASN A 93 -11.76 17.84 27.06
N ASN A 94 -11.81 16.75 27.82
CA ASN A 94 -11.12 15.50 27.53
C ASN A 94 -11.51 14.95 26.14
N TRP A 95 -12.78 15.10 25.77
CA TRP A 95 -13.29 14.77 24.44
C TRP A 95 -12.55 15.51 23.31
N THR A 96 -12.41 16.84 23.38
CA THR A 96 -11.70 17.60 22.32
C THR A 96 -10.24 17.18 22.22
N ALA A 97 -9.57 16.87 23.34
CA ALA A 97 -8.20 16.35 23.30
C ALA A 97 -8.12 14.99 22.60
N ALA A 98 -9.07 14.10 22.86
CA ALA A 98 -9.19 12.82 22.17
C ALA A 98 -9.47 13.01 20.67
N VAL A 99 -10.43 13.86 20.30
CA VAL A 99 -10.75 14.16 18.89
C VAL A 99 -9.54 14.72 18.14
N VAL A 100 -8.77 15.63 18.74
CA VAL A 100 -7.55 16.16 18.12
C VAL A 100 -6.48 15.07 17.96
N ALA A 101 -6.31 14.20 18.96
CA ALA A 101 -5.37 13.09 18.87
C ALA A 101 -5.79 12.07 17.80
N THR A 102 -7.07 11.71 17.74
CA THR A 102 -7.64 10.86 16.68
C THR A 102 -7.48 11.51 15.31
N ALA A 103 -7.80 12.80 15.17
CA ALA A 103 -7.64 13.51 13.90
C ALA A 103 -6.18 13.59 13.45
N ALA A 104 -5.24 13.73 14.39
CA ALA A 104 -3.81 13.71 14.09
C ALA A 104 -3.35 12.31 13.65
N ALA A 105 -3.80 11.27 14.33
CA ALA A 105 -3.54 9.87 13.98
C ALA A 105 -4.12 9.51 12.60
N ASP A 106 -5.37 9.88 12.33
CA ASP A 106 -6.01 9.69 11.02
C ASP A 106 -5.30 10.49 9.93
N LEU A 107 -4.86 11.72 10.22
CA LEU A 107 -4.09 12.51 9.28
C LEU A 107 -2.73 11.87 8.99
N VAL A 108 -2.05 11.31 9.99
CA VAL A 108 -0.80 10.56 9.79
C VAL A 108 -1.05 9.31 8.96
N ALA A 109 -2.10 8.55 9.27
CA ALA A 109 -2.48 7.37 8.50
C ALA A 109 -2.79 7.74 7.04
N ALA A 110 -3.61 8.76 6.82
CA ALA A 110 -3.90 9.29 5.49
C ALA A 110 -2.63 9.82 4.80
N ALA A 111 -1.75 10.53 5.49
CA ALA A 111 -0.51 11.06 4.90
C ALA A 111 0.49 9.97 4.49
N VAL A 112 0.42 8.79 5.11
CA VAL A 112 1.30 7.65 4.80
C VAL A 112 0.69 6.72 3.75
N ILE A 113 -0.63 6.51 3.76
CA ILE A 113 -1.35 5.61 2.82
C ILE A 113 -1.78 6.32 1.54
N ALA A 114 -2.24 7.57 1.64
CA ALA A 114 -2.74 8.31 0.48
C ALA A 114 -1.66 8.47 -0.61
N PRO A 115 -0.35 8.61 -0.31
CA PRO A 115 0.64 8.67 -1.37
C PRO A 115 0.73 7.37 -2.19
N PRO A 116 0.87 6.15 -1.61
CA PRO A 116 0.74 4.90 -2.38
C PRO A 116 -0.56 4.80 -3.17
N ALA A 117 -1.72 5.05 -2.55
CA ALA A 117 -3.02 4.96 -3.21
C ALA A 117 -3.16 5.94 -4.39
N ALA A 118 -2.78 7.20 -4.19
CA ALA A 118 -2.78 8.22 -5.23
C ALA A 118 -1.76 7.89 -6.32
N GLY A 119 -0.60 7.34 -5.96
CA GLY A 119 0.41 6.85 -6.89
C GLY A 119 -0.14 5.78 -7.82
N ILE A 120 -0.79 4.77 -7.26
CA ILE A 120 -1.47 3.69 -8.00
C ILE A 120 -2.55 4.28 -8.91
N HIS A 121 -3.39 5.18 -8.38
CA HIS A 121 -4.44 5.81 -9.17
C HIS A 121 -3.87 6.62 -10.35
N LEU A 122 -2.80 7.37 -10.14
CA LEU A 122 -2.15 8.15 -11.18
C LEU A 122 -1.60 7.26 -12.30
N VAL A 123 -0.92 6.16 -11.97
CA VAL A 123 -0.40 5.24 -13.01
C VAL A 123 -1.49 4.44 -13.69
N ALA A 124 -2.56 4.10 -12.98
CA ALA A 124 -3.73 3.40 -13.51
C ALA A 124 -4.48 4.20 -14.58
N GLN A 125 -4.41 5.53 -14.54
CA GLN A 125 -4.97 6.41 -15.58
C GLN A 125 -4.17 6.37 -16.90
N GLY A 126 -2.97 5.80 -16.90
CA GLY A 126 -2.10 5.73 -18.07
C GLY A 126 -2.30 4.46 -18.90
N GLN A 127 -1.20 3.93 -19.45
CA GLN A 127 -1.24 2.72 -20.24
C GLN A 127 -1.08 1.49 -19.35
N ILE A 128 -2.04 0.58 -19.43
CA ILE A 128 -1.98 -0.74 -18.80
C ILE A 128 -1.59 -1.77 -19.86
N THR A 129 -0.53 -2.53 -19.58
CA THR A 129 -0.02 -3.59 -20.46
C THR A 129 0.06 -4.89 -19.67
N GLN A 130 -0.53 -5.95 -20.18
CA GLN A 130 -0.30 -7.29 -19.67
C GLN A 130 1.06 -7.78 -20.20
N LEU A 131 2.00 -8.03 -19.30
CA LEU A 131 3.35 -8.49 -19.64
C LEU A 131 3.43 -10.01 -19.71
N ALA A 132 2.70 -10.69 -18.82
CA ALA A 132 2.55 -12.15 -18.77
C ALA A 132 1.10 -12.50 -18.33
N PRO A 133 0.65 -13.76 -18.43
CA PRO A 133 -0.72 -14.15 -18.06
C PRO A 133 -1.18 -13.70 -16.68
N ASN A 134 -0.24 -13.53 -15.74
CA ASN A 134 -0.48 -13.13 -14.37
C ASN A 134 0.34 -11.90 -13.94
N VAL A 135 0.91 -11.15 -14.89
CA VAL A 135 1.70 -9.94 -14.62
C VAL A 135 1.19 -8.78 -15.47
N TRP A 136 0.88 -7.68 -14.81
CA TRP A 136 0.42 -6.44 -15.43
C TRP A 136 1.31 -5.29 -15.02
N GLN A 137 1.47 -4.34 -15.93
CA GLN A 137 2.17 -3.09 -15.68
C GLN A 137 1.30 -1.92 -16.10
N ALA A 138 1.09 -0.99 -15.17
CA ALA A 138 0.51 0.31 -15.43
C ALA A 138 1.62 1.35 -15.43
N ASN A 139 1.65 2.24 -16.43
CA ASN A 139 2.57 3.37 -16.44
C ASN A 139 1.85 4.65 -16.85
N ASN A 140 2.25 5.76 -16.24
CA ASN A 140 1.77 7.08 -16.62
C ASN A 140 2.87 8.13 -16.38
N THR A 141 2.78 9.26 -17.07
CA THR A 141 3.64 10.43 -16.82
C THR A 141 2.77 11.65 -16.63
N VAL A 142 2.99 12.36 -15.53
CA VAL A 142 2.20 13.53 -15.11
C VAL A 142 3.10 14.72 -14.82
N ASP A 143 2.58 15.92 -15.03
CA ASP A 143 3.26 17.16 -14.66
C ASP A 143 2.86 17.56 -13.23
N ILE A 144 3.82 17.56 -12.32
CA ILE A 144 3.64 17.97 -10.92
C ILE A 144 4.57 19.15 -10.66
N GLY A 145 4.00 20.34 -10.48
CA GLY A 145 4.78 21.54 -10.15
C GLY A 145 5.78 21.97 -11.23
N GLY A 146 5.52 21.63 -12.51
CA GLY A 146 6.42 21.93 -13.62
C GLY A 146 7.52 20.88 -13.83
N GLN A 147 7.49 19.77 -13.10
CA GLN A 147 8.35 18.61 -13.29
C GLN A 147 7.55 17.45 -13.88
N GLN A 148 8.12 16.77 -14.87
CA GLN A 148 7.54 15.53 -15.38
C GLN A 148 7.91 14.39 -14.44
N VAL A 149 6.90 13.74 -13.87
CA VAL A 149 7.06 12.56 -13.02
C VAL A 149 6.41 11.38 -13.73
N SER A 150 7.21 10.36 -14.02
CA SER A 150 6.76 9.09 -14.56
C SER A 150 6.63 8.07 -13.44
N GLY A 151 5.54 7.31 -13.42
CA GLY A 151 5.31 6.22 -12.50
C GLY A 151 5.10 4.91 -13.25
N VAL A 152 5.59 3.82 -12.69
CA VAL A 152 5.42 2.46 -13.20
C VAL A 152 5.03 1.56 -12.03
N LEU A 153 3.80 1.03 -12.06
CA LEU A 153 3.33 0.01 -11.14
C LEU A 153 3.32 -1.33 -11.85
N THR A 154 4.05 -2.29 -11.30
CA THR A 154 4.00 -3.68 -11.75
C THR A 154 3.29 -4.51 -10.69
N VAL A 155 2.33 -5.34 -11.12
CA VAL A 155 1.53 -6.21 -10.25
C VAL A 155 1.59 -7.63 -10.78
N ALA A 156 1.85 -8.60 -9.91
CA ALA A 156 1.80 -10.01 -10.25
C ALA A 156 0.86 -10.77 -9.32
N TRP A 157 0.03 -11.65 -9.90
CA TRP A 157 -0.78 -12.59 -9.14
C TRP A 157 0.06 -13.81 -8.75
N VAL A 158 0.01 -14.17 -7.46
CA VAL A 158 0.81 -15.26 -6.86
C VAL A 158 -0.06 -16.39 -6.30
N GLY A 159 -1.32 -16.49 -6.71
CA GLY A 159 -2.25 -17.55 -6.30
C GLY A 159 -3.10 -17.24 -5.07
N VAL A 160 -2.58 -16.47 -4.13
CA VAL A 160 -3.28 -16.06 -2.88
C VAL A 160 -3.60 -14.55 -2.82
N GLY A 161 -3.05 -13.79 -3.75
CA GLY A 161 -3.15 -12.34 -3.78
C GLY A 161 -2.25 -11.76 -4.85
N TRP A 162 -2.03 -10.46 -4.75
CA TRP A 162 -1.17 -9.68 -5.64
C TRP A 162 0.03 -9.17 -4.88
N VAL A 163 1.19 -9.36 -5.49
CA VAL A 163 2.41 -8.66 -5.12
C VAL A 163 2.60 -7.50 -6.08
N SER A 164 3.08 -6.37 -5.58
CA SER A 164 3.26 -5.20 -6.42
C SER A 164 4.46 -4.35 -6.05
N GLU A 165 4.94 -3.61 -7.04
CA GLU A 165 6.10 -2.74 -6.96
C GLU A 165 5.78 -1.45 -7.73
N MET A 166 5.92 -0.31 -7.07
CA MET A 166 5.77 1.01 -7.67
C MET A 166 7.12 1.69 -7.75
N ARG A 167 7.52 2.04 -8.97
CA ARG A 167 8.74 2.80 -9.26
C ARG A 167 8.39 4.14 -9.87
N TYR A 168 9.25 5.13 -9.67
CA TYR A 168 9.08 6.45 -10.28
C TYR A 168 10.38 6.99 -10.89
N SER A 169 10.22 7.93 -11.81
CA SER A 169 11.31 8.68 -12.43
C SER A 169 10.91 10.15 -12.57
N ASN A 170 11.88 11.04 -12.47
CA ASN A 170 11.74 12.47 -12.78
C ASN A 170 13.06 13.00 -13.36
N ASP A 171 13.23 14.32 -13.44
CA ASP A 171 14.45 14.93 -14.01
C ASP A 171 15.73 14.59 -13.24
N THR A 172 15.62 14.21 -11.97
CA THR A 172 16.76 13.97 -11.05
C THR A 172 16.94 12.51 -10.66
N VAL A 173 15.90 11.69 -10.80
CA VAL A 173 15.82 10.33 -10.29
C VAL A 173 15.32 9.42 -11.41
N THR A 174 15.94 8.26 -11.59
CA THR A 174 15.54 7.28 -12.60
C THR A 174 15.27 5.94 -11.96
N ASP A 175 14.11 5.36 -12.28
CA ASP A 175 13.71 4.00 -11.93
C ASP A 175 13.81 3.69 -10.42
N LYS A 176 13.39 4.63 -9.58
CA LYS A 176 13.51 4.53 -8.13
C LYS A 176 12.34 3.79 -7.52
N LEU A 177 12.63 2.86 -6.61
CA LEU A 177 11.59 2.18 -5.85
C LEU A 177 10.93 3.18 -4.89
N TRP A 178 9.61 3.26 -4.95
CA TRP A 178 8.83 4.06 -4.00
C TRP A 178 8.23 3.19 -2.93
N PHE A 179 7.54 2.11 -3.34
CA PHE A 179 7.03 1.11 -2.42
C PHE A 179 6.88 -0.24 -3.13
N ASN A 180 6.89 -1.30 -2.34
CA ASN A 180 6.45 -2.62 -2.76
C ASN A 180 5.56 -3.22 -1.68
N GLY A 181 4.87 -4.31 -2.00
CA GLY A 181 4.01 -4.92 -1.01
C GLY A 181 3.13 -6.03 -1.55
N PHE A 182 2.18 -6.42 -0.70
CA PHE A 182 1.24 -7.50 -0.96
C PHE A 182 -0.17 -7.08 -0.58
N LEU A 183 -1.12 -7.58 -1.37
CA LEU A 183 -2.54 -7.45 -1.15
C LEU A 183 -3.17 -8.83 -1.31
N SER A 184 -3.82 -9.34 -0.27
CA SER A 184 -4.55 -10.60 -0.38
C SER A 184 -5.73 -10.47 -1.34
N TYR A 185 -6.18 -11.59 -1.90
CA TYR A 185 -7.28 -11.60 -2.88
C TYR A 185 -8.54 -10.86 -2.39
N GLU A 186 -8.85 -10.97 -1.11
CA GLU A 186 -10.05 -10.40 -0.49
C GLU A 186 -9.80 -9.00 0.10
N ASN A 187 -8.59 -8.44 -0.05
CA ASN A 187 -8.13 -7.22 0.63
C ASN A 187 -8.20 -7.31 2.18
N ALA A 188 -8.34 -8.51 2.72
CA ALA A 188 -8.43 -8.76 4.15
C ALA A 188 -7.06 -8.64 4.84
N VAL A 189 -5.96 -8.74 4.09
CA VAL A 189 -4.59 -8.66 4.61
C VAL A 189 -3.73 -7.98 3.57
N GLY A 190 -2.88 -7.05 3.97
CA GLY A 190 -1.88 -6.49 3.08
C GLY A 190 -0.86 -5.62 3.78
N TRP A 191 0.19 -5.28 3.04
CA TRP A 191 1.24 -4.39 3.52
C TRP A 191 1.90 -3.62 2.39
N TRP A 192 2.54 -2.51 2.77
CA TRP A 192 3.43 -1.72 1.94
C TRP A 192 4.74 -1.45 2.67
N ASP A 193 5.86 -1.81 2.06
CA ASP A 193 7.19 -1.37 2.46
C ASP A 193 7.51 -0.10 1.66
N LEU A 194 7.82 0.99 2.36
CA LEU A 194 8.04 2.33 1.80
C LEU A 194 9.52 2.64 1.76
N TYR A 195 9.99 3.24 0.66
CA TYR A 195 11.40 3.52 0.43
C TYR A 195 11.63 5.02 0.21
N ASP A 196 12.77 5.51 0.72
CA ASP A 196 13.20 6.89 0.52
C ASP A 196 13.99 7.09 -0.79
N GLU A 197 14.44 8.33 -1.04
CA GLU A 197 15.25 8.67 -2.21
C GLU A 197 16.64 8.01 -2.23
N ASN A 198 17.06 7.35 -1.15
CA ASN A 198 18.32 6.61 -1.01
C ASN A 198 18.14 5.09 -1.07
N ASP A 199 16.94 4.60 -1.41
CA ASP A 199 16.56 3.17 -1.40
C ASP A 199 16.62 2.57 0.02
N GLN A 200 16.54 3.41 1.05
CA GLN A 200 16.42 2.95 2.42
C GLN A 200 14.96 2.60 2.72
N HIS A 201 14.73 1.44 3.34
CA HIS A 201 13.44 1.07 3.90
C HIS A 201 13.08 2.07 5.01
N ALA A 202 12.13 2.95 4.72
CA ALA A 202 11.83 4.14 5.50
C ALA A 202 10.62 3.97 6.40
N GLY A 203 9.70 3.10 6.02
CA GLY A 203 8.51 2.83 6.80
C GLY A 203 7.74 1.63 6.27
N VAL A 204 6.81 1.17 7.08
CA VAL A 204 5.95 0.05 6.76
C VAL A 204 4.51 0.43 7.08
N VAL A 205 3.60 -0.06 6.24
CA VAL A 205 2.15 -0.02 6.46
C VAL A 205 1.62 -1.44 6.42
N GLU A 206 0.80 -1.83 7.38
CA GLU A 206 0.19 -3.16 7.45
C GLU A 206 -1.29 -3.06 7.80
N TRP A 207 -2.11 -3.96 7.28
CA TRP A 207 -3.50 -4.08 7.69
C TRP A 207 -4.00 -5.52 7.67
N ILE A 208 -4.91 -5.80 8.59
CA ILE A 208 -5.73 -7.01 8.64
C ILE A 208 -7.17 -6.61 8.94
N SER A 209 -8.13 -7.11 8.15
CA SER A 209 -9.55 -6.83 8.37
C SER A 209 -10.44 -7.98 7.89
N ASP A 210 -11.56 -8.20 8.59
CA ASP A 210 -12.65 -9.07 8.15
C ASP A 210 -13.80 -8.29 7.46
N GLY A 211 -13.59 -6.99 7.21
CA GLY A 211 -14.57 -6.05 6.66
C GLY A 211 -15.41 -5.31 7.71
N THR A 212 -15.39 -5.74 8.98
CA THR A 212 -16.04 -5.04 10.10
C THR A 212 -15.04 -4.71 11.20
N ASN A 213 -14.23 -5.70 11.57
CA ASN A 213 -13.15 -5.59 12.53
C ASN A 213 -11.82 -5.55 11.78
N GLY A 214 -10.80 -5.02 12.44
CA GLY A 214 -9.46 -5.04 11.88
C GLY A 214 -8.45 -4.23 12.68
N GLU A 215 -7.23 -4.33 12.20
CA GLU A 215 -6.09 -3.56 12.66
C GLU A 215 -5.40 -2.95 11.45
N PHE A 216 -4.94 -1.71 11.63
CA PHE A 216 -4.16 -0.97 10.67
C PHE A 216 -2.95 -0.40 11.40
N GLY A 217 -1.76 -0.59 10.88
CA GLY A 217 -0.52 -0.17 11.53
C GLY A 217 0.44 0.52 10.59
N ILE A 218 1.19 1.46 11.15
CA ILE A 218 2.29 2.15 10.49
C ILE A 218 3.48 2.14 11.43
N ALA A 219 4.68 1.92 10.91
CA ALA A 219 5.92 2.24 11.63
C ALA A 219 6.91 2.98 10.74
N ALA A 220 7.67 3.87 11.36
CA ALA A 220 8.81 4.53 10.76
C ALA A 220 10.08 3.74 11.09
N LEU A 221 10.91 3.50 10.07
CA LEU A 221 12.10 2.65 10.16
C LEU A 221 13.39 3.43 9.96
N ALA A 222 13.27 4.66 9.49
CA ALA A 222 14.37 5.56 9.20
C ALA A 222 14.03 7.01 9.57
N GLY A 223 15.07 7.85 9.59
CA GLY A 223 14.93 9.27 9.87
C GLY A 223 14.82 9.58 11.37
N GLU A 224 14.31 10.77 11.68
CA GLU A 224 14.20 11.27 13.07
C GLU A 224 13.14 10.53 13.89
N ASN A 225 12.17 9.90 13.23
CA ASN A 225 11.07 9.16 13.85
C ASN A 225 11.29 7.64 13.80
N ALA A 226 12.51 7.17 13.51
CA ALA A 226 12.77 5.73 13.42
C ALA A 226 12.42 5.04 14.75
N GLY A 227 11.58 4.01 14.70
CA GLY A 227 11.03 3.29 15.85
C GLY A 227 9.62 3.73 16.23
N ASP A 228 9.16 4.90 15.79
CA ASP A 228 7.79 5.34 16.05
C ASP A 228 6.79 4.43 15.35
N SER A 229 5.67 4.17 16.01
CA SER A 229 4.59 3.37 15.45
C SER A 229 3.21 3.85 15.85
N LEU A 230 2.23 3.56 15.01
CA LEU A 230 0.82 3.82 15.24
C LEU A 230 0.03 2.59 14.86
N VAL A 231 -0.87 2.15 15.73
CA VAL A 231 -1.81 1.06 15.47
C VAL A 231 -3.23 1.57 15.72
N TYR A 232 -4.09 1.38 14.74
CA TYR A 232 -5.53 1.60 14.83
C TYR A 232 -6.24 0.25 14.83
N THR A 233 -7.08 0.02 15.83
CA THR A 233 -7.83 -1.21 16.03
C THR A 233 -9.33 -0.90 16.07
N VAL A 234 -10.11 -1.71 15.37
CA VAL A 234 -11.58 -1.69 15.41
C VAL A 234 -12.09 -3.09 15.73
N VAL A 235 -12.85 -3.23 16.82
CA VAL A 235 -13.51 -4.49 17.21
C VAL A 235 -14.92 -4.19 17.72
N ASP A 236 -15.96 -4.71 17.08
CA ASP A 236 -17.35 -4.53 17.51
C ASP A 236 -17.73 -3.04 17.75
N ASP A 237 -17.35 -2.14 16.83
CA ASP A 237 -17.49 -0.67 16.92
C ASP A 237 -16.72 -0.01 18.10
N HIS A 238 -15.83 -0.74 18.77
CA HIS A 238 -14.85 -0.19 19.68
C HIS A 238 -13.61 0.19 18.89
N HIS A 239 -13.25 1.48 18.94
CA HIS A 239 -12.13 2.05 18.21
C HIS A 239 -10.99 2.40 19.16
N ARG A 240 -9.78 2.01 18.81
CA ARG A 240 -8.59 2.31 19.60
C ARG A 240 -7.44 2.73 18.70
N ILE A 241 -6.71 3.75 19.14
CA ILE A 241 -5.46 4.18 18.53
C ILE A 241 -4.40 4.07 19.60
N ASP A 242 -3.32 3.36 19.31
CA ASP A 242 -2.10 3.31 20.11
C ASP A 242 -0.96 3.92 19.30
N TYR A 243 -0.21 4.83 19.91
CA TYR A 243 0.97 5.46 19.34
C TYR A 243 2.15 5.28 20.28
N HIS A 244 3.31 4.96 19.71
CA HIS A 244 4.58 4.82 20.39
C HIS A 244 5.61 5.79 19.79
N ASP A 245 6.22 6.62 20.64
CA ASP A 245 7.40 7.42 20.33
C ASP A 245 8.63 6.70 20.87
N ASP A 246 9.46 6.13 20.00
CA ASP A 246 10.65 5.36 20.40
C ASP A 246 11.71 6.27 21.01
N SER A 247 11.83 7.49 20.49
CA SER A 247 12.83 8.46 20.92
C SER A 247 12.62 8.91 22.36
N ALA A 248 11.36 9.05 22.78
CA ALA A 248 10.96 9.42 24.13
C ALA A 248 10.68 8.19 25.01
N GLY A 249 10.45 7.01 24.42
CA GLY A 249 9.94 5.83 25.12
C GLY A 249 8.56 6.09 25.73
N GLU A 250 7.73 6.86 25.03
CA GLU A 250 6.42 7.30 25.50
C GLU A 250 5.30 6.69 24.66
N ASP A 251 4.23 6.28 25.36
CA ASP A 251 3.01 5.78 24.72
C ASP A 251 1.88 6.79 24.85
N ALA A 252 1.14 6.97 23.77
CA ALA A 252 -0.12 7.67 23.73
C ALA A 252 -1.21 6.74 23.20
N TRP A 253 -2.44 6.91 23.68
CA TRP A 253 -3.56 6.16 23.11
C TRP A 253 -4.88 6.90 23.26
N VAL A 254 -5.81 6.60 22.36
CA VAL A 254 -7.21 7.02 22.38
C VAL A 254 -8.08 5.77 22.32
N ASP A 255 -9.12 5.73 23.15
CA ASP A 255 -10.05 4.62 23.27
C ASP A 255 -11.49 5.15 23.19
N LEU A 256 -12.24 4.73 22.18
CA LEU A 256 -13.60 5.19 21.89
C LEU A 256 -14.56 4.00 21.86
N GLN A 257 -15.50 4.00 22.80
CA GLN A 257 -16.51 2.96 22.94
C GLN A 257 -17.65 3.14 21.93
N PRO A 258 -18.43 2.07 21.64
CA PRO A 258 -19.58 2.15 20.72
C PRO A 258 -20.66 3.17 21.14
N ASP A 259 -20.77 3.48 22.44
CA ASP A 259 -21.69 4.47 22.97
C ASP A 259 -21.15 5.92 22.95
N LEU A 260 -19.99 6.11 22.30
CA LEU A 260 -19.24 7.36 22.18
C LEU A 260 -18.57 7.86 23.47
N SER A 261 -18.68 7.13 24.58
CA SER A 261 -17.82 7.37 25.74
C SER A 261 -16.39 6.91 25.45
N GLY A 262 -15.43 7.31 26.29
CA GLY A 262 -14.07 6.87 26.06
C GLY A 262 -13.04 7.45 26.99
N SER A 263 -11.79 7.17 26.65
CA SER A 263 -10.63 7.62 27.39
C SER A 263 -9.44 7.91 26.50
N VAL A 264 -8.55 8.76 26.98
CA VAL A 264 -7.35 9.16 26.27
C VAL A 264 -6.19 9.29 27.25
N ARG A 265 -5.01 8.89 26.81
CA ARG A 265 -3.74 9.17 27.50
C ARG A 265 -2.77 9.78 26.49
N LEU A 266 -2.38 11.03 26.72
CA LEU A 266 -1.33 11.70 25.96
C LEU A 266 -0.27 12.18 26.96
N PRO A 267 1.04 11.89 26.77
CA PRO A 267 2.09 12.32 27.71
C PRO A 267 2.06 13.82 28.04
N GLY A 268 1.79 14.67 27.03
CA GLY A 268 1.69 16.12 27.18
C GLY A 268 0.37 16.65 27.74
N PHE A 269 -0.66 15.81 27.92
CA PHE A 269 -1.99 16.21 28.37
C PHE A 269 -2.29 15.66 29.77
N ALA A 270 -2.88 16.49 30.64
CA ALA A 270 -3.18 16.13 32.03
C ALA A 270 -1.97 15.52 32.80
N GLY A 271 -0.74 15.88 32.42
CA GLY A 271 0.49 15.31 32.97
C GLY A 271 0.67 13.82 32.69
N GLY A 272 0.15 13.32 31.56
CA GLY A 272 0.18 11.92 31.18
C GLY A 272 -0.85 11.04 31.90
N ALA A 273 -1.74 11.64 32.69
CA ALA A 273 -2.84 10.92 33.32
C ALA A 273 -3.92 10.55 32.30
N ILE A 274 -4.66 9.48 32.59
CA ILE A 274 -5.83 9.11 31.78
C ILE A 274 -6.94 10.15 32.00
N SER A 275 -7.50 10.61 30.90
CA SER A 275 -8.63 11.52 30.84
C SER A 275 -9.83 10.83 30.20
N CYS A 276 -11.02 10.99 30.76
CA CYS A 276 -12.23 10.26 30.33
C CYS A 276 -13.42 11.17 30.09
N TRP A 277 -14.33 10.74 29.23
CA TRP A 277 -15.60 11.40 28.94
C TRP A 277 -16.77 10.43 28.89
N ASP A 278 -17.98 10.93 29.16
CA ASP A 278 -19.23 10.16 29.04
C ASP A 278 -19.84 10.24 27.63
N THR A 279 -20.97 9.56 27.41
CA THR A 279 -21.70 9.52 26.12
C THR A 279 -22.24 10.88 25.65
N THR A 280 -22.13 11.92 26.48
CA THR A 280 -22.49 13.30 26.16
C THR A 280 -21.28 14.22 26.09
N PHE A 281 -20.08 13.64 26.03
CA PHE A 281 -18.79 14.32 25.90
C PHE A 281 -18.41 15.20 27.09
N ASN A 282 -19.02 14.96 28.26
CA ASN A 282 -18.64 15.64 29.48
C ASN A 282 -17.48 14.92 30.16
N ASP A 283 -16.56 15.70 30.73
CA ASP A 283 -15.45 15.15 31.51
C ASP A 283 -15.98 14.40 32.72
N VAL A 284 -15.54 13.15 32.86
CA VAL A 284 -15.89 12.29 34.00
C VAL A 284 -14.64 11.71 34.64
N ALA A 285 -14.78 11.25 35.88
CA ALA A 285 -13.73 10.49 36.52
C ALA A 285 -13.51 9.18 35.75
N CYS A 286 -12.26 8.87 35.44
CA CYS A 286 -11.93 7.61 34.79
C CYS A 286 -12.29 6.41 35.68
N PRO A 287 -12.81 5.31 35.10
CA PRO A 287 -12.98 4.07 35.83
C PRO A 287 -11.65 3.67 36.48
N MET A 288 -11.67 3.28 37.75
CA MET A 288 -10.49 2.69 38.35
C MET A 288 -10.22 1.36 37.63
N ALA A 289 -9.04 1.23 37.02
CA ALA A 289 -8.58 -0.04 36.46
C ALA A 289 -8.72 -1.13 37.55
N MET A 290 -9.58 -2.12 37.29
CA MET A 290 -9.74 -3.30 38.16
C MET A 290 -8.62 -4.30 37.91
#